data_AF-A0A800JZ56-F1
#
_entry.id   AF-A0A800JZ56-F1
#
_cell.length_a   1.000
_cell.length_b   1.000
_cell.length_c   1.000
_cell.angle_alpha   90.00
_cell.angle_beta   90.00
_cell.angle_gamma   90.00
#
_symmetry.space_group_name_H-M   'P 1'
#
loop_
_entity.id
_entity.type
_entity.pdbx_description
1 polymer ?
#
loop_
_entity_poly.entity_id
_entity_poly.type
_entity_poly.pdbx_seq_one_letter_code
_entity_poly.pdbx_strand_id
1 'polypeptide(L)' 'MEEVGELARLINHRFGTKPKKPGERDQDLAEELADVLFVVLCMANEQGIDLDEAFDGIMEKYRHRDGDRWVRRVD' A
#
# COMPACT_ATOMS: atom_id res chain seq x y z
N MET A 1 14.64 2.55 0.69
CA MET A 1 13.18 2.77 0.60
C MET A 1 12.77 3.59 1.80
N GLU A 2 12.55 4.88 1.57
CA GLU A 2 12.25 5.89 2.60
C GLU A 2 10.75 5.98 2.83
N GLU A 3 9.95 6.16 1.77
CA GLU A 3 8.48 6.27 1.83
C GLU A 3 7.78 5.08 2.52
N VAL A 4 8.25 3.85 2.27
CA VAL A 4 7.70 2.66 2.94
C VAL A 4 7.99 2.67 4.44
N GLY A 5 9.11 3.27 4.85
CA GLY A 5 9.48 3.45 6.26
C GLY A 5 8.63 4.53 6.94
N GLU A 6 8.36 5.62 6.25
CA GLU A 6 7.48 6.70 6.70
C GLU A 6 6.04 6.20 6.88
N LEU A 7 5.50 5.52 5.86
CA LEU A 7 4.19 4.87 5.92
C LEU A 7 4.09 3.86 7.06
N ALA A 8 5.10 2.99 7.23
CA ALA A 8 5.12 2.01 8.31
C ALA A 8 5.13 2.67 9.70
N ARG A 9 5.87 3.77 9.86
CA ARG A 9 5.88 4.56 11.11
C ARG A 9 4.50 5.17 11.38
N LEU A 10 3.87 5.75 10.36
CA LEU A 10 2.55 6.36 10.49
C LEU A 10 1.46 5.34 10.83
N ILE A 11 1.45 4.18 10.16
CA ILE A 11 0.53 3.07 10.48
C ILE A 11 0.69 2.63 11.94
N ASN A 12 1.94 2.51 12.41
CA ASN A 12 2.21 2.11 13.79
C ASN A 12 1.79 3.18 14.81
N HIS A 13 1.88 4.47 14.48
CA HIS A 13 1.33 5.54 15.33
C HIS A 13 -0.21 5.52 15.39
N ARG A 14 -0.87 5.16 14.28
CA ARG A 14 -2.33 5.21 14.18
C ARG A 14 -3.04 3.96 14.71
N PHE A 15 -2.42 2.78 14.53
CA PHE A 15 -3.03 1.48 14.83
C PHE A 15 -2.17 0.57 15.72
N GLY A 16 -0.92 0.96 15.97
CA GLY A 16 0.02 0.20 16.78
C GLY A 16 0.07 0.66 18.24
N THR A 17 0.99 0.04 19.00
CA THR A 17 1.13 0.28 20.45
C THR A 17 2.11 1.41 20.79
N LYS A 18 2.86 1.93 19.81
CA LYS A 18 3.81 3.01 20.04
C LYS A 18 3.13 4.37 19.82
N PRO A 19 3.00 5.20 20.86
CA PRO A 19 2.46 6.54 20.71
C PRO A 19 3.40 7.45 19.91
N LYS A 20 2.80 8.38 19.18
CA LYS A 20 3.49 9.44 18.45
C LYS A 20 4.33 10.30 19.41
N LYS A 21 5.52 10.73 19.01
CA LYS A 21 6.35 11.57 19.89
C LYS A 21 5.79 13.00 19.97
N PRO A 22 5.91 13.68 21.13
CA PRO A 22 5.54 15.09 21.23
C PRO A 22 6.36 15.93 20.24
N GLY A 23 5.68 16.75 19.42
CA GLY A 23 6.33 17.63 18.43
C GLY A 23 6.58 17.00 17.06
N GLU A 24 6.21 15.74 16.84
CA GLU A 24 6.28 15.12 15.52
C GLU A 24 5.17 15.68 14.61
N ARG A 25 5.54 16.08 13.38
CA ARG A 25 4.62 16.71 12.43
C ARG A 25 3.42 15.81 12.16
N ASP A 26 2.25 16.38 11.93
CA ASP A 26 1.16 15.59 11.34
C ASP A 26 1.54 15.18 9.92
N GLN A 27 1.39 13.88 9.68
CA GLN A 27 1.58 13.22 8.40
C GLN A 27 0.21 12.65 8.04
N ASP A 28 -0.30 12.99 6.87
CA ASP A 28 -1.55 12.44 6.38
C ASP A 28 -1.29 11.05 5.78
N LEU A 29 -2.08 10.07 6.19
CA LEU A 29 -1.96 8.71 5.67
C LEU A 29 -2.23 8.67 4.15
N ALA A 30 -3.11 9.55 3.65
CA ALA A 30 -3.40 9.61 2.23
C ALA A 30 -2.18 10.10 1.42
N GLU A 31 -1.44 11.08 1.92
CA GLU A 31 -0.22 11.61 1.29
C GLU A 31 0.87 10.54 1.24
N GLU A 32 1.16 9.89 2.36
CA GLU A 32 2.20 8.85 2.45
C GLU A 32 1.88 7.63 1.55
N LEU A 33 0.60 7.26 1.43
CA LEU A 33 0.17 6.21 0.48
C LEU A 33 0.36 6.64 -0.97
N ALA A 34 0.12 7.92 -1.28
CA ALA A 34 0.33 8.47 -2.62
C ALA A 34 1.82 8.52 -2.98
N ASP A 35 2.70 8.88 -2.04
CA ASP A 35 4.15 8.90 -2.25
C ASP A 35 4.70 7.50 -2.50
N VAL A 36 4.25 6.49 -1.75
CA VAL A 36 4.59 5.08 -2.03
C VAL A 36 4.14 4.67 -3.43
N LEU A 37 2.90 4.99 -3.82
CA LEU A 37 2.39 4.68 -5.16
C LEU A 37 3.22 5.38 -6.25
N PHE A 38 3.57 6.64 -6.06
CA PHE A 38 4.38 7.41 -6.99
C PHE A 38 5.76 6.78 -7.21
N VAL A 39 6.44 6.39 -6.14
CA VAL A 39 7.74 5.71 -6.23
C VAL A 39 7.63 4.39 -7.00
N VAL A 40 6.57 3.61 -6.78
CA VAL A 40 6.31 2.37 -7.53
C VAL A 40 6.09 2.64 -9.02
N LEU A 41 5.32 3.68 -9.36
CA LEU A 41 5.10 4.09 -10.76
C LEU A 41 6.42 4.50 -11.44
N CYS A 42 7.26 5.29 -10.76
CA CYS A 42 8.58 5.68 -11.28
C CYS A 42 9.47 4.47 -11.53
N MET A 43 9.52 3.52 -10.59
CA MET A 43 10.30 2.29 -10.74
C MET A 43 9.81 1.46 -11.93
N ALA A 44 8.50 1.27 -12.08
CA ALA A 44 7.98 0.52 -13.21
C ALA A 44 8.30 1.17 -14.55
N ASN A 45 8.15 2.49 -14.64
CA ASN A 45 8.50 3.24 -15.85
C ASN A 45 10.00 3.12 -16.18
N GLU A 46 10.88 3.23 -15.19
CA GLU A 46 12.33 3.07 -15.39
C GLU A 46 12.70 1.67 -15.87
N GLN A 47 12.04 0.64 -15.35
CA GLN A 47 12.32 -0.76 -15.66
C GLN A 47 11.57 -1.27 -16.91
N GLY A 48 10.73 -0.43 -17.54
CA GLY A 48 9.91 -0.83 -18.69
C GLY A 48 8.84 -1.88 -18.34
N ILE A 49 8.33 -1.83 -17.11
CA ILE A 49 7.28 -2.74 -16.64
C ILE A 49 5.91 -2.13 -16.95
N ASP A 50 5.07 -2.88 -17.66
CA ASP A 50 3.65 -2.60 -17.76
C ASP A 50 2.97 -2.99 -16.43
N LEU A 51 2.68 -1.99 -15.59
CA LEU A 51 2.05 -2.21 -14.31
C LEU A 51 0.58 -2.63 -14.43
N ASP A 52 -0.12 -2.22 -15.50
CA ASP A 52 -1.51 -2.59 -15.69
C ASP A 52 -1.60 -4.09 -16.00
N GLU A 53 -0.76 -4.59 -16.92
CA GLU A 53 -0.67 -6.02 -17.22
C GLU A 53 -0.27 -6.85 -15.97
N ALA A 54 0.74 -6.39 -15.23
CA ALA A 54 1.19 -7.06 -14.02
C ALA A 54 0.11 -7.07 -12.92
N PHE A 55 -0.65 -5.99 -12.80
CA PHE A 55 -1.75 -5.88 -11.84
C PHE A 55 -2.92 -6.79 -12.22
N ASP A 56 -3.29 -6.86 -13.50
CA ASP A 56 -4.33 -7.77 -13.95
C ASP A 56 -3.96 -9.24 -13.66
N GLY A 57 -2.70 -9.61 -13.89
CA GLY A 57 -2.18 -10.94 -13.57
C GLY A 57 -2.27 -11.29 -12.09
N ILE A 58 -1.94 -10.35 -11.18
CA ILE A 58 -2.05 -10.62 -9.73
C ILE A 58 -3.50 -10.74 -9.29
N MET A 59 -4.39 -9.93 -9.87
CA MET A 59 -5.82 -9.97 -9.56
C MET A 59 -6.44 -11.28 -10.02
N GLU A 60 -6.07 -11.81 -11.20
CA GLU A 60 -6.52 -13.13 -11.64
C GLU A 60 -6.01 -14.24 -10.72
N LYS A 61 -4.75 -14.19 -10.32
CA LYS A 61 -4.18 -15.15 -9.35
C LYS A 61 -4.95 -15.14 -8.02
N TYR A 62 -5.34 -13.97 -7.52
CA TYR A 62 -6.14 -13.86 -6.30
C TYR A 62 -7.58 -14.34 -6.50
N ARG A 63 -8.20 -14.04 -7.65
CA ARG A 63 -9.52 -14.59 -8.00
C ARG A 63 -9.53 -16.11 -7.99
N HIS A 64 -8.54 -16.75 -8.59
CA HIS A 64 -8.45 -18.21 -8.58
C HIS A 64 -8.09 -18.79 -7.21
N ARG A 65 -7.16 -18.17 -6.48
CA ARG A 65 -6.70 -18.69 -5.17
C ARG A 65 -7.75 -18.53 -4.08
N ASP A 66 -8.39 -17.36 -4.03
CA ASP A 66 -9.25 -16.95 -2.92
C ASP A 66 -10.73 -16.89 -3.32
N GLY A 67 -11.10 -17.34 -4.54
CA GLY A 67 -12.45 -17.31 -5.08
C GLY A 67 -13.50 -18.01 -4.20
N ASP A 68 -13.11 -19.09 -3.52
CA ASP A 68 -13.96 -19.82 -2.58
C ASP A 68 -13.65 -19.51 -1.11
N ARG A 69 -12.69 -18.63 -0.84
CA ARG A 69 -12.17 -18.39 0.51
C ARG A 69 -13.03 -17.44 1.33
N TRP A 70 -13.79 -16.58 0.67
CA TRP A 70 -14.57 -15.53 1.33
C TRP A 70 -16.05 -15.62 0.95
N VAL A 71 -16.92 -15.76 1.94
CA VAL A 71 -18.37 -15.65 1.75
C VAL A 71 -18.69 -14.19 1.43
N ARG A 72 -19.32 -13.93 0.28
CA ARG A 72 -19.86 -12.59 -0.03
C ARG A 72 -20.73 -12.15 1.13
N ARG A 73 -20.33 -11.08 1.82
CA ARG A 73 -21.24 -10.39 2.74
C ARG A 73 -22.31 -9.75 1.88
N VAL A 74 -23.52 -10.29 1.98
CA VAL A 74 -24.72 -9.69 1.43
C VAL A 74 -25.18 -8.71 2.52
N ASP A 75 -25.01 -7.42 2.27
CA ASP A 75 -25.73 -6.38 3.02
C ASP A 75 -27.11 -6.17 2.39
#